data_AF-A0A6J6TM14-F1
#
_entry.id   AF-A0A6J6TM14-F1
#
_cell.length_a   1.000
_cell.length_b   1.000
_cell.length_c   1.000
_cell.angle_alpha   90.00
_cell.angle_beta   90.00
_cell.angle_gamma   90.00
#
_symmetry.space_group_name_H-M   'P 1'
#
loop_
_entity.id
_entity.type
_entity.pdbx_description
1 polymer ?
#
loop_
_entity_poly.entity_id
_entity_poly.type
_entity_poly.pdbx_seq_one_letter_code
_entity_poly.pdbx_strand_id
1 'polypeptide(L)'
;MRLIEVEASEGGFRPVEGSEREIRADVVLLAMGFTGPETGSIASQLGVVLDPRGNFSRNADYATDVDGVFVAGDAGRGQSLIVWAIAEGRAAAASVDRYLTGSTQLPAPIPPTARPLTVR
;
A
#
# COMPACT_ATOMS: atom_id res chain seq x y z
N MET A 1 29.19 -9.36 4.82
CA MET A 1 27.77 -9.35 5.28
C MET A 1 27.57 -10.53 6.20
N ARG A 2 27.17 -10.31 7.47
CA ARG A 2 26.83 -11.37 8.41
C ARG A 2 25.34 -11.68 8.30
N LEU A 3 25.00 -12.96 8.17
CA LEU A 3 23.64 -13.46 8.09
C LEU A 3 23.35 -14.32 9.31
N ILE A 4 22.07 -14.38 9.70
CA ILE A 4 21.55 -15.31 10.69
C ILE A 4 20.22 -15.83 10.18
N GLU A 5 19.97 -17.13 10.34
CA GLU A 5 18.66 -17.69 10.01
C GLU A 5 17.67 -17.36 11.11
N VAL A 6 16.41 -17.19 10.71
CA VAL A 6 15.33 -16.86 11.62
C VAL A 6 14.15 -17.78 11.41
N GLU A 7 13.47 -18.11 12.50
CA GLU A 7 12.22 -18.86 12.51
C GLU A 7 11.05 -17.96 12.95
N ALA A 8 9.84 -18.28 12.50
CA ALA A 8 8.64 -17.60 12.95
C ALA A 8 8.32 -17.96 14.41
N SER A 9 7.91 -16.96 15.19
CA SER A 9 7.53 -17.06 16.60
C SER A 9 6.33 -16.14 16.88
N GLU A 10 5.72 -16.26 18.07
CA GLU A 10 4.55 -15.42 18.44
C GLU A 10 4.81 -13.90 18.35
N GLY A 11 6.08 -13.46 18.52
CA GLY A 11 6.47 -12.05 18.48
C GLY A 11 7.16 -11.60 17.19
N GLY A 12 7.19 -12.43 16.14
CA GLY A 12 7.92 -12.16 14.90
C GLY A 12 9.02 -13.18 14.63
N PHE A 13 10.20 -12.74 14.23
CA PHE A 13 11.30 -13.63 13.83
C PHE A 13 12.30 -13.84 14.98
N ARG A 14 12.56 -15.10 15.35
CA ARG A 14 13.56 -15.48 16.35
C ARG A 14 14.82 -16.02 15.68
N PRO A 15 16.03 -15.58 16.07
CA PRO A 15 17.26 -16.13 15.52
C PRO A 15 17.46 -17.61 15.87
N VAL A 16 17.98 -18.37 14.91
CA VAL A 16 18.45 -19.75 15.12
C VAL A 16 19.92 -19.69 15.54
N GLU A 17 20.20 -20.03 16.79
CA GLU A 17 21.56 -20.01 17.36
C GLU A 17 22.51 -20.95 16.60
N GLY A 18 23.72 -20.48 16.27
CA GLY A 18 24.71 -21.25 15.52
C GLY A 18 24.51 -21.26 14.01
N SER A 19 23.46 -20.61 13.48
CA SER A 19 23.21 -20.50 12.03
C SER A 19 23.98 -19.35 11.35
N GLU A 20 24.83 -18.63 12.10
CA GLU A 20 25.53 -17.47 11.57
C GLU A 20 26.52 -17.84 10.47
N ARG A 21 26.46 -17.09 9.37
CA ARG A 21 27.42 -17.21 8.28
C ARG A 21 27.83 -15.85 7.74
N GLU A 22 29.02 -15.79 7.17
CA GLU A 22 29.54 -14.59 6.54
C GLU A 22 29.63 -14.77 5.02
N ILE A 23 29.07 -13.81 4.29
CA ILE A 23 29.19 -13.71 2.84
C ILE A 23 30.03 -12.47 2.52
N ARG A 24 31.14 -12.65 1.78
CA ARG A 24 31.90 -11.53 1.21
C ARG A 24 31.09 -10.90 0.09
N ALA A 25 30.93 -9.59 0.15
CA ALA A 25 30.22 -8.82 -0.85
C ALA A 25 30.83 -7.42 -0.93
N ASP A 26 31.04 -6.93 -2.15
CA ASP A 26 31.46 -5.54 -2.39
C ASP A 26 30.25 -4.59 -2.35
N VAL A 27 29.06 -5.09 -2.72
CA VAL A 27 27.79 -4.35 -2.73
C VAL A 27 26.66 -5.25 -2.24
N VAL A 28 25.75 -4.69 -1.43
CA VAL A 28 24.53 -5.36 -0.96
C VAL A 28 23.31 -4.53 -1.36
N LEU A 29 22.35 -5.15 -2.06
CA LEU A 29 21.09 -4.52 -2.48
C LEU A 29 19.92 -5.20 -1.77
N LEU A 30 19.22 -4.46 -0.91
CA LEU A 30 18.06 -4.97 -0.17
C LEU A 30 16.77 -4.69 -0.96
N ALA A 31 16.16 -5.75 -1.49
CA ALA A 31 14.92 -5.69 -2.28
C ALA A 31 13.71 -6.17 -1.47
N MET A 32 13.55 -5.65 -0.24
CA MET A 32 12.50 -6.08 0.71
C MET A 32 11.13 -5.42 0.46
N GLY A 33 11.02 -4.59 -0.57
CA GLY A 33 9.82 -3.78 -0.82
C GLY A 33 9.69 -2.60 0.15
N PHE A 34 8.46 -2.16 0.36
CA PHE A 34 8.10 -1.07 1.27
C PHE A 34 6.82 -1.42 2.02
N THR A 35 6.65 -0.89 3.23
CA THR A 35 5.51 -1.22 4.10
C THR A 35 4.28 -0.35 3.86
N GLY A 36 4.44 0.78 3.17
CA GLY A 36 3.38 1.74 2.87
C GLY A 36 3.93 2.95 2.11
N PRO A 37 3.07 3.91 1.74
CA PRO A 37 3.52 5.15 1.11
C PRO A 37 4.41 5.97 2.05
N GLU A 38 5.20 6.88 1.48
CA GLU A 38 5.84 7.93 2.29
C GLU A 38 4.75 8.85 2.84
N THR A 39 4.56 8.82 4.15
CA THR A 39 3.49 9.56 4.82
C THR A 39 3.87 10.98 5.22
N GLY A 40 5.18 11.27 5.25
CA GLY A 40 5.85 12.50 5.73
C GLY A 40 5.00 13.77 5.86
N SER A 41 5.34 14.81 5.10
CA SER A 41 4.63 16.09 5.19
C SER A 41 3.24 16.05 4.56
N ILE A 42 2.99 15.12 3.63
CA ILE A 42 1.77 15.11 2.85
C ILE A 42 0.55 14.74 3.70
N ALA A 43 0.70 13.80 4.64
CA ALA A 43 -0.37 13.46 5.58
C ALA A 43 -0.78 14.68 6.41
N SER A 44 0.21 15.40 6.97
CA SER A 44 -0.04 16.58 7.78
C SER A 44 -0.53 17.79 6.97
N GLN A 45 -0.04 17.98 5.74
CA GLN A 45 -0.40 19.10 4.88
C GLN A 45 -1.83 18.99 4.36
N LEU A 46 -2.25 17.77 4.01
CA LEU A 46 -3.60 17.50 3.51
C LEU A 46 -4.58 17.17 4.64
N GLY A 47 -4.12 16.84 5.84
CA GLY A 47 -4.97 16.43 6.96
C GLY A 47 -5.52 15.00 6.81
N VAL A 48 -4.92 14.18 5.94
CA VAL A 48 -5.35 12.80 5.70
C VAL A 48 -4.82 11.86 6.77
N VAL A 49 -5.63 10.87 7.14
CA VAL A 49 -5.29 9.87 8.16
C VAL A 49 -4.85 8.55 7.54
N LEU A 50 -4.10 7.77 8.30
CA LEU A 50 -3.66 6.44 7.89
C LEU A 50 -4.59 5.35 8.42
N ASP A 51 -4.74 4.28 7.67
CA ASP A 51 -5.40 3.05 8.10
C ASP A 51 -4.48 2.24 9.04
N PRO A 52 -4.99 1.17 9.70
CA PRO A 52 -4.16 0.32 10.58
C PRO A 52 -2.98 -0.37 9.89
N ARG A 53 -2.92 -0.35 8.55
CA ARG A 53 -1.83 -0.92 7.74
C ARG A 53 -0.82 0.14 7.31
N GLY A 54 -0.99 1.41 7.72
CA GLY A 54 -0.10 2.52 7.40
C GLY A 54 -0.31 3.14 6.01
N ASN A 55 -1.41 2.81 5.32
CA ASN A 55 -1.77 3.42 4.04
C ASN A 55 -2.72 4.59 4.26
N PHE A 56 -2.86 5.50 3.30
CA PHE A 56 -3.87 6.56 3.41
C PHE A 56 -5.28 5.97 3.41
N SER A 57 -6.05 6.31 4.44
CA SER A 57 -7.42 5.85 4.61
C SER A 57 -8.32 6.40 3.52
N ARG A 58 -9.23 5.55 3.02
CA ARG A 58 -10.23 5.92 2.02
C ARG A 58 -11.50 5.09 2.17
N ASN A 59 -12.62 5.65 1.74
CA ASN A 59 -13.92 5.00 1.74
C ASN A 59 -14.17 4.20 0.45
N ALA A 60 -15.41 3.71 0.26
CA ALA A 60 -15.83 2.92 -0.89
C ALA A 60 -15.75 3.68 -2.23
N ASP A 61 -15.73 5.01 -2.19
CA ASP A 61 -15.64 5.89 -3.35
C ASP A 61 -14.22 6.42 -3.57
N TYR A 62 -13.19 5.79 -2.96
CA TYR A 62 -11.79 6.24 -3.04
C TYR A 62 -11.51 7.61 -2.40
N ALA A 63 -12.48 8.23 -1.75
CA ALA A 63 -12.32 9.50 -1.06
C ALA A 63 -11.76 9.29 0.35
N THR A 64 -10.95 10.23 0.81
CA THR A 64 -10.52 10.32 2.21
C THR A 64 -11.57 11.05 3.06
N ASP A 65 -11.31 11.22 4.35
CA ASP A 65 -12.15 12.07 5.21
C ASP A 65 -11.94 13.57 4.96
N VAL A 66 -10.94 13.93 4.15
CA VAL A 66 -10.69 15.30 3.70
C VAL A 66 -11.42 15.54 2.39
N ASP A 67 -12.27 16.56 2.38
CA ASP A 67 -13.10 16.92 1.23
C ASP A 67 -12.27 17.19 -0.03
N GLY A 68 -12.69 16.62 -1.15
CA GLY A 68 -11.98 16.71 -2.43
C GLY A 68 -10.66 15.93 -2.53
N VAL A 69 -10.26 15.16 -1.52
CA VAL A 69 -9.02 14.36 -1.55
C VAL A 69 -9.33 12.87 -1.75
N PHE A 70 -8.69 12.27 -2.75
CA PHE A 70 -8.90 10.89 -3.17
C PHE A 70 -7.57 10.11 -3.23
N VAL A 71 -7.63 8.80 -3.04
CA VAL A 71 -6.44 7.93 -2.95
C VAL A 71 -6.60 6.70 -3.83
N ALA A 72 -5.61 6.43 -4.68
CA ALA A 72 -5.56 5.25 -5.55
C ALA A 72 -4.20 4.54 -5.48
N GLY A 73 -4.16 3.27 -5.89
CA GLY A 73 -2.93 2.50 -5.99
C GLY A 73 -2.32 2.19 -4.62
N ASP A 74 -1.00 1.99 -4.60
CA ASP A 74 -0.26 1.54 -3.42
C ASP A 74 -0.41 2.50 -2.22
N ALA A 75 -0.71 3.77 -2.47
CA ALA A 75 -0.97 4.77 -1.44
C ALA A 75 -2.17 4.44 -0.53
N GLY A 76 -3.21 3.78 -1.04
CA GLY A 76 -4.37 3.35 -0.25
C GLY A 76 -4.56 1.83 -0.18
N ARG A 77 -3.89 1.07 -1.05
CA ARG A 77 -3.97 -0.40 -1.11
C ARG A 77 -2.86 -1.09 -0.33
N GLY A 78 -1.70 -0.43 -0.22
CA GLY A 78 -0.41 -1.06 0.03
C GLY A 78 0.17 -1.70 -1.24
N GLN A 79 1.44 -2.12 -1.16
CA GLN A 79 2.22 -2.67 -2.29
C GLN A 79 1.41 -3.68 -3.13
N SER A 80 1.30 -3.42 -4.43
CA SER A 80 0.55 -4.28 -5.35
C SER A 80 1.10 -4.30 -6.77
N LEU A 81 0.39 -4.97 -7.68
CA LEU A 81 0.71 -4.99 -9.11
C LEU A 81 0.27 -3.68 -9.77
N ILE A 82 0.99 -3.27 -10.81
CA ILE A 82 0.67 -2.06 -11.59
C ILE A 82 -0.75 -2.07 -12.18
N VAL A 83 -1.29 -3.25 -12.52
CA VAL A 83 -2.67 -3.38 -13.02
C VAL A 83 -3.71 -2.94 -11.98
N TRP A 84 -3.44 -3.14 -10.68
CA TRP A 84 -4.29 -2.63 -9.61
C TRP A 84 -4.22 -1.11 -9.53
N ALA A 85 -3.03 -0.52 -9.62
CA ALA A 85 -2.88 0.94 -9.62
C ALA A 85 -3.63 1.58 -10.80
N ILE A 86 -3.56 0.99 -12.00
CA ILE A 86 -4.30 1.47 -13.18
C ILE A 86 -5.82 1.35 -12.96
N ALA A 87 -6.28 0.20 -12.48
CA ALA A 87 -7.70 -0.03 -12.25
C ALA A 87 -8.28 0.87 -11.15
N GLU A 88 -7.55 1.06 -10.04
CA GLU A 88 -7.94 1.96 -8.95
C GLU A 88 -7.87 3.43 -9.39
N GLY A 89 -6.87 3.81 -10.19
CA GLY A 89 -6.79 5.16 -10.76
C GLY A 89 -8.01 5.51 -11.60
N ARG A 90 -8.50 4.57 -12.42
CA ARG A 90 -9.74 4.75 -13.21
C ARG A 90 -10.98 4.86 -12.32
N ALA A 91 -11.07 4.03 -11.29
CA ALA A 91 -12.19 4.06 -10.36
C ALA A 91 -12.21 5.35 -9.52
N ALA A 92 -11.05 5.79 -9.02
CA ALA A 92 -10.92 7.07 -8.32
C ALA A 92 -11.24 8.26 -9.25
N ALA A 93 -10.84 8.22 -10.52
CA ALA A 93 -11.21 9.25 -11.49
C ALA A 93 -12.73 9.35 -11.69
N ALA A 94 -13.45 8.22 -11.73
CA ALA A 94 -14.92 8.22 -11.78
C ALA A 94 -15.54 8.84 -10.51
N SER A 95 -14.95 8.61 -9.34
CA SER A 95 -15.39 9.25 -8.09
C SER A 95 -15.13 10.75 -8.08
N VAL A 96 -13.95 11.19 -8.55
CA VAL A 96 -13.60 12.62 -8.68
C VAL A 96 -14.55 13.33 -9.65
N ASP A 97 -14.83 12.72 -10.80
CA ASP A 97 -15.77 13.27 -11.80
C ASP A 97 -17.17 13.43 -11.22
N ARG A 98 -17.66 12.42 -10.49
CA ARG A 98 -18.93 12.48 -9.77
C ARG A 98 -18.94 13.56 -8.70
N TYR A 99 -17.86 13.70 -7.94
CA TYR A 99 -17.73 14.72 -6.91
C TYR A 99 -17.80 16.14 -7.50
N LEU A 100 -17.10 16.38 -8.63
CA LEU A 100 -17.04 17.69 -9.25
C LEU A 100 -18.29 18.07 -10.06
N THR A 101 -18.96 17.09 -10.68
CA THR A 101 -20.05 17.36 -11.63
C THR A 101 -21.43 16.87 -11.17
N GLY A 102 -21.49 16.13 -10.05
CA GLY A 102 -22.70 15.52 -9.52
C GLY A 102 -23.08 14.18 -10.18
N SER A 103 -22.42 13.77 -11.26
CA SER A 103 -22.64 12.49 -11.94
C SER A 103 -21.38 11.99 -12.63
N THR A 104 -21.34 10.76 -13.12
CA THR A 104 -20.21 10.30 -13.94
C THR A 104 -20.65 9.28 -14.97
N GLN A 105 -20.00 9.31 -16.14
CA GLN A 105 -20.08 8.25 -17.16
C GLN A 105 -18.78 7.44 -17.23
N LEU A 106 -17.80 7.75 -16.38
CA LEU A 106 -16.54 7.05 -16.33
C LEU A 106 -16.71 5.67 -15.66
N PRO A 107 -15.99 4.64 -16.14
CA PRO A 107 -16.08 3.31 -15.55
C PRO A 107 -15.34 3.22 -14.21
N ALA A 108 -15.94 2.49 -13.25
CA ALA A 108 -15.30 2.09 -12.00
C ALA A 108 -15.05 0.57 -12.00
N PRO A 109 -13.91 0.11 -12.57
CA PRO A 109 -13.70 -1.31 -12.87
C PRO A 109 -13.51 -2.20 -11.64
N ILE A 110 -13.14 -1.62 -10.49
CA ILE A 110 -12.92 -2.34 -9.24
C ILE A 110 -13.35 -1.48 -8.04
N PRO A 111 -13.83 -2.10 -6.94
CA PRO A 111 -14.00 -1.42 -5.66
C PRO A 111 -12.68 -1.35 -4.86
N PRO A 112 -12.54 -0.41 -3.91
CA PRO A 112 -11.37 -0.31 -3.01
C PRO A 112 -11.09 -1.57 -2.17
N THR A 113 -12.13 -2.36 -1.94
CA THR A 113 -12.10 -3.60 -1.15
C THR A 113 -11.67 -4.82 -1.97
N ALA A 114 -11.53 -4.72 -3.30
CA ALA A 114 -11.13 -5.85 -4.14
C ALA A 114 -9.77 -6.40 -3.70
N ARG A 115 -9.61 -7.72 -3.66
CA ARG A 115 -8.37 -8.43 -3.31
C ARG A 115 -8.05 -9.48 -4.38
N PRO A 116 -6.77 -9.85 -4.59
CA PRO A 116 -6.43 -10.99 -5.42
C PRO A 116 -7.09 -12.27 -4.91
N LEU A 117 -7.37 -13.22 -5.81
CA LEU A 117 -7.75 -14.58 -5.43
C LEU A 117 -6.59 -15.21 -4.65
N THR A 118 -6.77 -15.44 -3.35
CA THR A 118 -5.81 -16.16 -2.53
C THR A 118 -6.06 -17.66 -2.69
N VAL A 119 -5.02 -18.42 -3.03
CA VAL A 119 -5.03 -19.88 -2.92
C VAL A 119 -4.96 -20.19 -1.43
N ARG A 120 -5.94 -20.96 -0.93
CA ARG A 120 -5.93 -21.49 0.44
C ARG A 120 -4.97 -22.66 0.56
#